data_AF-A0A354JVC6-F1
#
_entry.id   AF-A0A354JVC6-F1
#
_cell.length_a   1.000
_cell.length_b   1.000
_cell.length_c   1.000
_cell.angle_alpha   90.00
_cell.angle_beta   90.00
_cell.angle_gamma   90.00
#
_symmetry.space_group_name_H-M   'P 1'
#
loop_
_entity.id
_entity.type
_entity.pdbx_description
1 polymer ?
#
loop_
_entity_poly.entity_id
_entity_poly.type
_entity_poly.pdbx_seq_one_letter_code
_entity_poly.pdbx_strand_id
1 'polypeptide(L)'
;MKLYRLLTAGLIIVGGVFFHSCTDGFDEINTNPNAIDIAKDYPDKLLANAIEGIADQVFDVWLGHEIGSCWVQHMAKVQYTDEDRYVPRNDVINSVWNWLYAGPAIETQRIYEMGQRLGNRNYQAIALVLRCYIFSVLTDLYGDIPYSEALKIDSTKIPKYDTQESIYLALNAKLKEAN
;
A
#
# COMPACT_ATOMS: atom_id res chain seq x y z
N MET A 1 -54.31 -2.30 45.57
CA MET A 1 -53.56 -3.54 45.22
C MET A 1 -53.65 -3.96 43.75
N LYS A 2 -54.83 -4.02 43.10
CA LYS A 2 -54.95 -4.41 41.68
C LYS A 2 -54.19 -3.48 40.71
N LEU A 3 -54.24 -2.16 40.93
CA LEU A 3 -53.54 -1.18 40.09
C LEU A 3 -52.00 -1.31 40.14
N TYR A 4 -51.45 -1.58 41.33
CA TYR A 4 -50.00 -1.78 41.51
C TYR A 4 -49.50 -3.08 40.87
N ARG A 5 -50.34 -4.13 40.85
CA ARG A 5 -50.07 -5.39 40.13
C ARG A 5 -50.12 -5.22 38.59
N LEU A 6 -51.00 -4.36 38.09
CA LEU A 6 -51.07 -4.03 36.66
C LEU A 6 -49.89 -3.15 36.21
N LEU A 7 -49.46 -2.19 37.04
CA LEU A 7 -48.30 -1.34 36.76
C LEU A 7 -46.98 -2.12 36.83
N THR A 8 -46.83 -3.04 37.77
CA THR A 8 -45.65 -3.94 37.85
C THR A 8 -45.61 -4.95 36.71
N ALA A 9 -46.76 -5.50 36.30
CA ALA A 9 -46.84 -6.36 35.11
C ALA A 9 -46.49 -5.60 33.81
N GLY A 10 -46.94 -4.34 33.67
CA GLY A 10 -46.59 -3.49 32.54
C GLY A 10 -45.09 -3.17 32.46
N LEU A 11 -44.44 -2.92 33.59
CA LEU A 11 -42.99 -2.66 33.68
C LEU A 11 -42.14 -3.89 33.30
N ILE A 12 -42.59 -5.10 33.66
CA ILE A 12 -41.92 -6.35 33.28
C ILE A 12 -42.06 -6.61 31.78
N ILE A 13 -43.24 -6.33 31.20
CA ILE A 13 -43.48 -6.50 29.76
C ILE A 13 -42.63 -5.51 28.95
N VAL A 14 -42.55 -4.24 29.36
CA VAL A 14 -41.72 -3.23 28.68
C VAL A 14 -40.23 -3.54 28.81
N GLY A 15 -39.78 -4.05 29.97
CA GLY A 15 -38.38 -4.46 30.18
C GLY A 15 -37.95 -5.67 29.35
N GLY A 16 -38.87 -6.60 29.03
CA GLY A 16 -38.56 -7.80 28.24
C GLY A 16 -38.28 -7.53 26.75
N VAL A 17 -38.76 -6.41 26.21
CA VAL A 17 -38.61 -6.07 24.77
C VAL A 17 -37.22 -5.49 24.45
N PHE A 18 -36.46 -5.04 25.46
CA PHE A 18 -35.12 -4.45 25.26
C PHE A 18 -33.98 -5.48 25.14
N PHE A 19 -34.24 -6.78 25.29
CA PHE A 19 -33.21 -7.83 25.17
C PHE A 19 -33.18 -8.54 23.80
N HIS A 20 -34.01 -8.15 22.84
CA HIS A 20 -33.82 -8.53 21.43
C HIS A 20 -32.84 -7.53 20.78
N SER A 21 -31.55 -7.73 21.00
CA SER A 21 -30.52 -7.13 20.15
C SER A 21 -30.68 -7.70 18.73
N CYS A 22 -31.20 -6.89 17.80
CA CYS A 22 -31.58 -7.30 16.44
C CYS A 22 -30.40 -7.50 15.47
N THR A 23 -29.28 -8.07 15.91
CA THR A 23 -28.16 -8.40 15.00
C THR A 23 -27.56 -9.75 15.36
N ASP A 24 -28.38 -10.79 15.23
CA ASP A 24 -27.87 -12.17 15.15
C ASP A 24 -26.97 -12.28 13.90
N GLY A 25 -25.81 -12.92 14.04
CA GLY A 25 -24.87 -13.09 12.93
C GLY A 25 -24.11 -11.83 12.50
N PHE A 26 -23.95 -10.82 13.38
CA PHE A 26 -23.18 -9.61 13.07
C PHE A 26 -21.79 -9.91 12.52
N ASP A 27 -21.08 -10.90 13.09
CA ASP A 27 -19.75 -11.28 12.61
C ASP A 27 -19.79 -11.81 11.17
N GLU A 28 -20.79 -12.60 10.78
CA GLU A 28 -20.97 -13.07 9.40
C GLU A 28 -21.37 -11.93 8.46
N ILE A 29 -22.32 -11.08 8.87
CA ILE A 29 -22.80 -9.94 8.08
C ILE A 29 -21.68 -8.91 7.86
N ASN A 30 -20.81 -8.73 8.86
CA ASN A 30 -19.70 -7.78 8.84
C ASN A 30 -18.38 -8.42 8.37
N THR A 31 -18.40 -9.70 7.99
CA THR A 31 -17.27 -10.34 7.31
C THR A 31 -17.44 -10.17 5.82
N ASN A 32 -16.53 -9.44 5.17
CA ASN A 32 -16.54 -9.28 3.72
C ASN A 32 -16.27 -10.65 3.06
N PRO A 33 -17.25 -11.26 2.36
CA PRO A 33 -17.08 -12.57 1.73
C PRO A 33 -16.12 -12.53 0.53
N ASN A 34 -15.79 -11.33 0.03
CA ASN A 34 -14.82 -11.10 -1.04
C ASN A 34 -13.44 -10.72 -0.50
N ALA A 35 -13.24 -10.67 0.83
CA ALA A 35 -11.94 -10.40 1.40
C ALA A 35 -10.97 -11.51 1.00
N ILE A 36 -9.75 -11.12 0.63
CA ILE A 36 -8.68 -12.08 0.45
C ILE A 36 -8.38 -12.70 1.80
N ASP A 37 -8.32 -14.03 1.83
CA ASP A 37 -7.87 -14.79 2.99
C ASP A 37 -6.38 -14.49 3.23
N ILE A 38 -6.10 -13.53 4.11
CA ILE A 38 -4.75 -13.10 4.47
C ILE A 38 -3.93 -14.19 5.17
N ALA A 39 -4.58 -15.26 5.66
CA ALA A 39 -3.90 -16.42 6.23
C ALA A 39 -3.38 -17.38 5.15
N LYS A 40 -3.81 -17.21 3.89
CA LYS A 40 -3.27 -17.95 2.75
C LYS A 40 -2.22 -17.12 2.02
N ASP A 41 -1.08 -17.74 1.77
CA ASP A 41 0.01 -17.13 1.01
C ASP A 41 -0.28 -17.27 -0.49
N TYR A 42 -0.45 -16.14 -1.21
CA TYR A 42 -0.60 -16.07 -2.67
C TYR A 42 0.52 -15.24 -3.30
N PRO A 43 1.80 -15.63 -3.14
CA PRO A 43 2.94 -14.83 -3.59
C PRO A 43 2.99 -14.65 -5.11
N ASP A 44 2.43 -15.58 -5.88
CA ASP A 44 2.31 -15.52 -7.34
C ASP A 44 1.39 -14.38 -7.80
N LYS A 45 0.24 -14.22 -7.14
CA LYS A 45 -0.73 -13.16 -7.46
C LYS A 45 -0.20 -11.78 -7.09
N LEU A 46 0.39 -11.65 -5.89
CA LEU A 46 1.03 -10.40 -5.48
C LEU A 46 2.22 -10.06 -6.37
N LEU A 47 3.01 -11.06 -6.80
CA LEU A 47 4.12 -10.81 -7.70
C LEU A 47 3.64 -10.27 -9.06
N ALA A 48 2.60 -10.87 -9.63
CA ALA A 48 2.02 -10.36 -10.88
C ALA A 48 1.53 -8.92 -10.73
N ASN A 49 0.80 -8.61 -9.66
CA ASN A 49 0.31 -7.25 -9.41
C ASN A 49 1.44 -6.25 -9.13
N ALA A 50 2.49 -6.65 -8.40
CA ALA A 50 3.62 -5.77 -8.16
C ALA A 50 4.37 -5.43 -9.45
N ILE A 51 4.58 -6.40 -10.35
CA ILE A 51 5.24 -6.16 -11.64
C ILE A 51 4.40 -5.22 -12.51
N GLU A 52 3.10 -5.49 -12.62
CA GLU A 52 2.15 -4.63 -13.34
C GLU A 52 2.14 -3.22 -12.75
N GLY A 53 1.95 -3.10 -11.44
CA GLY A 53 1.89 -1.81 -10.74
C GLY A 53 3.17 -1.00 -10.89
N ILE A 54 4.35 -1.63 -10.89
CA ILE A 54 5.60 -0.94 -11.18
C ILE A 54 5.59 -0.38 -12.62
N ALA A 55 5.24 -1.21 -13.60
CA ALA A 55 5.22 -0.79 -15.01
C ALA A 55 4.21 0.34 -15.24
N ASP A 56 3.00 0.18 -14.69
CA ASP A 56 1.93 1.17 -14.78
C ASP A 56 2.32 2.51 -14.20
N GLN A 57 3.08 2.55 -13.10
CA GLN A 57 3.52 3.82 -12.50
C GLN A 57 4.75 4.43 -13.20
N VAL A 58 5.70 3.62 -13.66
CA VAL A 58 6.92 4.14 -14.29
C VAL A 58 6.65 4.65 -15.72
N PHE A 59 5.79 3.96 -16.46
CA PHE A 59 5.47 4.30 -17.85
C PHE A 59 4.16 5.08 -18.00
N ASP A 60 3.59 5.52 -16.89
CA ASP A 60 2.37 6.31 -16.82
C ASP A 60 2.55 7.71 -17.45
N VAL A 61 1.44 8.41 -17.65
CA VAL A 61 1.46 9.77 -18.21
C VAL A 61 2.16 10.77 -17.28
N TRP A 62 2.06 10.61 -15.96
CA TRP A 62 2.66 11.51 -14.97
C TRP A 62 4.18 11.33 -14.89
N LEU A 63 4.67 10.14 -14.58
CA LEU A 63 6.10 9.88 -14.46
C LEU A 63 6.78 9.68 -15.81
N GLY A 64 6.27 8.80 -16.67
CA GLY A 64 6.93 8.43 -17.92
C GLY A 64 6.89 9.53 -18.99
N HIS A 65 5.75 10.21 -19.12
CA HIS A 65 5.55 11.22 -20.14
C HIS A 65 5.81 12.65 -19.66
N GLU A 66 5.06 13.14 -18.66
CA GLU A 66 5.16 14.54 -18.19
C GLU A 66 6.52 14.83 -17.54
N ILE A 67 6.93 14.05 -16.54
CA ILE A 67 8.20 14.24 -15.85
C ILE A 67 9.34 13.66 -16.69
N GLY A 68 9.20 12.43 -17.15
CA GLY A 68 10.28 11.66 -17.78
C GLY A 68 10.62 12.11 -19.19
N SER A 69 9.63 12.37 -20.05
CA SER A 69 9.86 12.67 -21.47
C SER A 69 9.85 14.17 -21.78
N CYS A 70 9.00 14.97 -21.11
CA CYS A 70 8.94 16.41 -21.39
C CYS A 70 10.15 17.14 -20.77
N TRP A 71 10.56 16.84 -19.53
CA TRP A 71 11.68 17.56 -18.89
C TRP A 71 13.03 17.32 -19.57
N VAL A 72 13.22 16.15 -20.18
CA VAL A 72 14.41 15.84 -21.00
C VAL A 72 14.23 16.20 -22.47
N GLN A 73 13.10 16.84 -22.82
CA GLN A 73 12.79 17.37 -24.15
C GLN A 73 12.72 16.32 -25.27
N HIS A 74 12.40 15.06 -24.94
CA HIS A 74 12.05 14.06 -25.94
C HIS A 74 10.66 14.32 -26.55
N MET A 75 9.77 14.93 -25.77
CA MET A 75 8.40 15.29 -26.17
C MET A 75 8.08 16.70 -25.70
N ALA A 76 7.03 17.30 -26.27
CA ALA A 76 6.49 18.60 -25.86
C ALA A 76 4.96 18.55 -25.88
N LYS A 77 4.29 19.33 -25.04
CA LYS A 77 2.83 19.33 -24.87
C LYS A 77 2.18 20.55 -25.53
N VAL A 78 0.96 20.34 -26.04
CA VAL A 78 0.09 21.42 -26.55
C VAL A 78 -1.08 21.76 -25.61
N GLN A 79 -1.36 20.88 -24.63
CA GLN A 79 -2.41 21.00 -23.64
C GLN A 79 -1.85 20.59 -22.28
N TYR A 80 -2.26 21.24 -21.18
CA TYR A 80 -1.74 21.00 -19.81
C TYR A 80 -0.21 21.09 -19.78
N THR A 81 0.33 22.25 -20.16
CA THR A 81 1.77 22.44 -20.41
C THR A 81 2.56 22.78 -19.16
N ASP A 82 1.93 22.73 -17.99
CA ASP A 82 2.51 23.11 -16.71
C ASP A 82 3.81 22.34 -16.42
N GLU A 83 3.77 21.00 -16.47
CA GLU A 83 4.95 20.17 -16.24
C GLU A 83 6.04 20.38 -17.29
N ASP A 84 5.67 20.48 -18.58
CA ASP A 84 6.59 20.74 -19.70
C ASP A 84 7.32 22.08 -19.55
N ARG A 85 6.69 23.05 -18.85
CA ARG A 85 7.25 24.35 -18.53
C ARG A 85 7.91 24.41 -17.16
N TYR A 86 8.16 23.25 -16.54
CA TYR A 86 8.76 23.11 -15.21
C TYR A 86 7.93 23.77 -14.09
N VAL A 87 6.60 23.73 -14.22
CA VAL A 87 5.63 24.13 -13.20
C VAL A 87 4.88 22.89 -12.73
N PRO A 88 5.50 22.00 -11.93
CA PRO A 88 4.87 20.75 -11.54
C PRO A 88 3.69 20.97 -10.60
N ARG A 89 2.57 20.30 -10.86
CA ARG A 89 1.44 20.25 -9.94
C ARG A 89 1.75 19.31 -8.77
N ASN A 90 1.51 19.77 -7.54
CA ASN A 90 1.76 18.98 -6.34
C ASN A 90 1.06 17.61 -6.35
N ASP A 91 -0.17 17.55 -6.86
CA ASP A 91 -0.93 16.29 -6.91
C ASP A 91 -0.28 15.25 -7.83
N VAL A 92 0.35 15.67 -8.93
CA VAL A 92 1.08 14.79 -9.86
C VAL A 92 2.31 14.22 -9.17
N ILE A 93 3.11 15.09 -8.55
CA ILE A 93 4.29 14.71 -7.79
C ILE A 93 3.94 13.78 -6.62
N ASN A 94 2.85 14.05 -5.89
CA ASN A 94 2.41 13.22 -4.78
C ASN A 94 1.80 11.89 -5.24
N SER A 95 1.22 11.82 -6.43
CA SER A 95 0.61 10.59 -6.95
C SER A 95 1.66 9.52 -7.16
N VAL A 96 2.81 9.85 -7.77
CA VAL A 96 3.92 8.90 -7.97
C VAL A 96 4.40 8.34 -6.63
N TRP A 97 4.61 9.20 -5.64
CA TRP A 97 4.96 8.80 -4.28
C TRP A 97 3.95 7.83 -3.68
N ASN A 98 2.68 8.22 -3.66
CA ASN A 98 1.62 7.44 -3.02
C ASN A 98 1.45 6.08 -3.68
N TRP A 99 1.41 6.04 -5.01
CA TRP A 99 1.21 4.81 -5.74
C TRP A 99 2.36 3.83 -5.58
N LEU A 100 3.61 4.29 -5.67
CA LEU A 100 4.77 3.41 -5.49
C LEU A 100 4.87 2.86 -4.07
N TYR A 101 4.68 3.69 -3.03
CA TYR A 101 4.74 3.23 -1.63
C TYR A 101 3.55 2.35 -1.22
N ALA A 102 2.33 2.77 -1.54
CA ALA A 102 1.11 2.10 -1.08
C ALA A 102 0.69 0.93 -1.97
N GLY A 103 1.22 0.85 -3.20
CA GLY A 103 1.02 -0.26 -4.12
C GLY A 103 2.21 -1.23 -4.11
N PRO A 104 3.05 -1.26 -5.16
CA PRO A 104 4.00 -2.34 -5.35
C PRO A 104 5.09 -2.42 -4.26
N ALA A 105 5.48 -1.32 -3.61
CA ALA A 105 6.52 -1.39 -2.57
C ALA A 105 6.09 -2.25 -1.38
N ILE A 106 4.89 -2.01 -0.83
CA ILE A 106 4.39 -2.81 0.28
C ILE A 106 4.11 -4.26 -0.13
N GLU A 107 3.72 -4.50 -1.38
CA GLU A 107 3.57 -5.86 -1.91
C GLU A 107 4.89 -6.61 -1.95
N THR A 108 6.00 -5.97 -2.33
CA THR A 108 7.32 -6.61 -2.24
C THR A 108 7.67 -7.00 -0.80
N GLN A 109 7.20 -6.28 0.22
CA GLN A 109 7.37 -6.68 1.63
C GLN A 109 6.59 -7.95 1.94
N ARG A 110 5.32 -8.00 1.53
CA ARG A 110 4.48 -9.18 1.72
C ARG A 110 5.00 -10.41 0.98
N ILE A 111 5.42 -10.26 -0.28
CA ILE A 111 5.99 -11.37 -1.08
C ILE A 111 7.27 -11.91 -0.42
N TYR A 112 8.13 -11.04 0.07
CA TYR A 112 9.35 -11.45 0.78
C TYR A 112 9.02 -12.28 2.03
N GLU A 113 8.10 -11.80 2.87
CA GLU A 113 7.66 -12.50 4.08
C GLU A 113 6.97 -13.84 3.78
N MET A 114 6.12 -13.89 2.75
CA MET A 114 5.53 -15.13 2.25
C MET A 114 6.61 -16.11 1.78
N GLY A 115 7.60 -15.62 1.03
CA GLY A 115 8.76 -16.41 0.61
C GLY A 115 9.55 -16.97 1.78
N GLN A 116 9.66 -16.26 2.90
CA GLN A 116 10.27 -16.77 4.13
C GLN A 116 9.43 -17.88 4.76
N ARG A 117 8.12 -17.66 4.95
CA ARG A 117 7.21 -18.66 5.54
C ARG A 117 7.15 -19.95 4.72
N LEU A 118 7.15 -19.82 3.40
CA LEU A 118 7.11 -20.94 2.46
C LEU A 118 8.48 -21.58 2.20
N GLY A 119 9.57 -21.02 2.72
CA GLY A 119 10.94 -21.47 2.43
C GLY A 119 11.36 -21.29 0.97
N ASN A 120 10.68 -20.42 0.22
CA ASN A 120 10.95 -20.18 -1.20
C ASN A 120 11.90 -18.98 -1.38
N ARG A 121 13.18 -19.28 -1.62
CA ARG A 121 14.22 -18.26 -1.82
C ARG A 121 14.04 -17.44 -3.10
N ASN A 122 13.38 -17.98 -4.12
CA ASN A 122 13.15 -17.25 -5.37
C ASN A 122 12.19 -16.08 -5.15
N TYR A 123 11.12 -16.27 -4.38
CA TYR A 123 10.22 -15.16 -4.03
C TYR A 123 10.90 -14.10 -3.19
N GLN A 124 11.79 -14.51 -2.26
CA GLN A 124 12.59 -13.56 -1.48
C GLN A 124 13.50 -12.73 -2.39
N ALA A 125 14.24 -13.38 -3.29
CA ALA A 125 15.15 -12.72 -4.23
C ALA A 125 14.41 -11.76 -5.17
N ILE A 126 13.32 -12.21 -5.80
CA ILE A 126 12.53 -11.39 -6.72
C ILE A 126 11.94 -10.18 -6.00
N ALA A 127 11.39 -10.37 -4.79
CA ALA A 127 10.86 -9.28 -4.00
C ALA A 127 11.93 -8.22 -3.66
N LEU A 128 13.15 -8.66 -3.32
CA LEU A 128 14.26 -7.74 -3.07
C LEU A 128 14.65 -6.95 -4.33
N VAL A 129 14.74 -7.61 -5.49
CA VAL A 129 15.07 -6.94 -6.77
C VAL A 129 14.02 -5.89 -7.13
N LEU A 130 12.74 -6.26 -7.11
CA LEU A 130 11.64 -5.32 -7.42
C LEU A 130 11.61 -4.16 -6.43
N ARG A 131 11.81 -4.44 -5.14
CA ARG A 131 11.88 -3.39 -4.12
C ARG A 131 13.03 -2.42 -4.39
N CYS A 132 14.21 -2.93 -4.74
CA CYS A 132 15.34 -2.08 -5.05
C CYS A 132 15.05 -1.15 -6.23
N TYR A 133 14.41 -1.66 -7.28
CA TYR A 133 14.01 -0.84 -8.41
C TYR A 133 12.98 0.24 -8.04
N ILE A 134 11.98 -0.08 -7.23
CA ILE A 134 11.00 0.93 -6.78
C ILE A 134 11.67 2.04 -5.98
N PHE A 135 12.54 1.68 -5.03
CA PHE A 135 13.22 2.69 -4.22
C PHE A 135 14.30 3.46 -4.97
N SER A 136 14.90 2.90 -6.04
CA SER A 136 15.77 3.70 -6.92
C SER A 136 14.95 4.77 -7.65
N VAL A 137 13.80 4.40 -8.22
CA VAL A 137 12.90 5.37 -8.89
C VAL A 137 12.45 6.47 -7.92
N LEU A 138 12.05 6.12 -6.70
CA LEU A 138 11.65 7.10 -5.68
C LEU A 138 12.82 8.03 -5.32
N THR A 139 13.99 7.50 -4.98
CA THR A 139 15.09 8.35 -4.52
C THR A 139 15.67 9.19 -5.65
N ASP A 140 15.64 8.71 -6.91
CA ASP A 140 16.02 9.48 -8.09
C ASP A 140 15.11 10.71 -8.29
N LEU A 141 13.82 10.61 -7.95
CA LEU A 141 12.86 11.71 -8.06
C LEU A 141 12.92 12.70 -6.89
N TYR A 142 13.05 12.19 -5.66
CA TYR A 142 12.82 12.99 -4.45
C TYR A 142 14.08 13.26 -3.62
N GLY A 143 15.19 12.59 -3.92
CA GLY A 143 16.38 12.59 -3.07
C GLY A 143 16.17 11.74 -1.83
N ASP A 144 16.27 12.37 -0.66
CA ASP A 144 16.09 11.71 0.63
C ASP A 144 14.63 11.28 0.81
N ILE A 145 14.40 10.02 1.20
CA ILE A 145 13.06 9.43 1.33
C ILE A 145 13.00 8.41 2.47
N PRO A 146 11.81 8.05 2.98
CA PRO A 146 11.69 6.93 3.89
C PRO A 146 12.08 5.59 3.27
N TYR A 147 13.08 4.92 3.84
CA TYR A 147 13.56 3.63 3.31
C TYR A 147 13.72 2.56 4.40
N SER A 148 14.66 2.74 5.33
CA SER A 148 15.05 1.73 6.33
C SER A 148 13.94 1.45 7.37
N GLU A 149 13.06 2.41 7.58
CA GLU A 149 11.87 2.31 8.43
C GLU A 149 10.56 2.22 7.63
N ALA A 150 10.63 2.35 6.31
CA ALA A 150 9.46 2.24 5.45
C ALA A 150 8.93 0.80 5.42
N LEU A 151 7.66 0.67 5.02
CA LEU A 151 6.94 -0.61 4.85
C LEU A 151 6.75 -1.43 6.15
N LYS A 152 7.07 -0.87 7.32
CA LYS A 152 6.87 -1.49 8.64
C LYS A 152 5.60 -0.99 9.32
N ILE A 153 4.45 -1.16 8.66
CA ILE A 153 3.17 -0.51 9.01
C ILE A 153 2.76 -0.75 10.47
N ASP A 154 3.07 -1.92 11.04
CA ASP A 154 2.68 -2.26 12.41
C ASP A 154 3.57 -1.63 13.48
N SER A 155 4.83 -1.31 13.16
CA SER A 155 5.80 -0.81 14.13
C SER A 155 6.22 0.64 13.92
N THR A 156 6.11 1.17 12.70
CA THR A 156 6.51 2.54 12.38
C THR A 156 5.42 3.25 11.59
N LYS A 157 4.78 4.24 12.23
CA LYS A 157 3.72 5.06 11.61
C LYS A 157 4.26 6.29 10.87
N ILE A 158 5.42 6.79 11.30
CA ILE A 158 6.08 7.96 10.72
C ILE A 158 7.53 7.57 10.48
N PRO A 159 7.85 6.97 9.32
CA PRO A 159 9.21 6.52 9.04
C PRO A 159 10.11 7.73 8.79
N LYS A 160 11.33 7.70 9.32
CA LYS A 160 12.33 8.72 9.04
C LYS A 160 12.72 8.74 7.57
N TYR A 161 13.24 9.88 7.12
CA TYR A 161 13.87 10.00 5.81
C TYR A 161 15.32 9.56 5.93
N ASP A 162 15.75 8.69 5.02
CA ASP A 162 17.14 8.30 4.86
C ASP A 162 17.75 9.05 3.70
N THR A 163 19.06 9.30 3.78
CA THR A 163 19.77 10.03 2.71
C THR A 163 19.82 9.20 1.43
N GLN A 164 19.73 9.85 0.27
CA GLN A 164 19.85 9.17 -1.04
C GLN A 164 21.11 8.30 -1.13
N GLU A 165 22.25 8.77 -0.62
CA GLU A 165 23.50 7.99 -0.56
C GLU A 165 23.33 6.68 0.24
N SER A 166 22.75 6.79 1.45
CA SER A 166 22.55 5.63 2.32
C SER A 166 21.56 4.61 1.71
N ILE A 167 20.58 5.11 0.95
CA ILE A 167 19.62 4.29 0.22
C ILE A 167 20.35 3.49 -0.85
N TYR A 168 21.11 4.11 -1.75
CA TYR A 168 21.85 3.38 -2.81
C TYR A 168 22.83 2.36 -2.25
N LEU A 169 23.53 2.66 -1.16
CA LEU A 169 24.39 1.69 -0.47
C LEU A 169 23.59 0.47 0.00
N ALA A 170 22.40 0.69 0.56
CA ALA A 170 21.51 -0.38 0.98
C ALA A 170 20.91 -1.15 -0.20
N LEU A 171 20.51 -0.48 -1.29
CA LEU A 171 20.01 -1.14 -2.51
C LEU A 171 21.05 -2.11 -3.07
N ASN A 172 22.30 -1.68 -3.18
CA ASN A 172 23.41 -2.52 -3.64
C ASN A 172 23.65 -3.74 -2.72
N ALA A 173 23.53 -3.56 -1.41
CA ALA A 173 23.63 -4.68 -0.46
C ALA A 173 22.48 -5.68 -0.62
N LYS A 174 21.25 -5.19 -0.83
CA LYS A 174 20.06 -6.02 -1.04
C LYS A 174 20.06 -6.75 -2.38
N LEU A 175 20.57 -6.14 -3.44
CA LEU A 175 20.77 -6.82 -4.72
C LEU A 175 21.81 -7.94 -4.63
N LYS A 176 22.88 -7.76 -3.83
CA LYS A 176 23.85 -8.84 -3.54
C LYS A 176 23.23 -9.97 -2.72
N GLU A 177 22.34 -9.65 -1.78
CA GLU A 177 21.61 -10.65 -0.99
C GLU A 177 20.63 -11.46 -1.85
N ALA A 178 20.07 -10.86 -2.89
CA ALA A 178 19.12 -11.50 -3.80
C ALA A 178 19.77 -12.46 -4.82
N ASN A 179 21.07 -12.33 -5.08
CA ASN A 179 21.82 -13.11 -6.08
C ASN A 179 22.50 -14.33 -5.46
#